data_AF-A0A396IQ60-F1
#
_entry.id   AF-A0A396IQ60-F1
#
_cell.length_a   1.000
_cell.length_b   1.000
_cell.length_c   1.000
_cell.angle_alpha   90.00
_cell.angle_beta   90.00
_cell.angle_gamma   90.00
#
_symmetry.space_group_name_H-M   'P 1'
#
loop_
_entity.id
_entity.type
_entity.pdbx_description
1 polymer ?
#
loop_
_entity_poly.entity_id
_entity_poly.type
_entity_poly.pdbx_seq_one_letter_code
_entity_poly.pdbx_strand_id
1 'polypeptide(L)'
;MAYQTFPLMLEMKDVVLIKPSKSIPSCILSLSTIDNREIYNNLAQTVHIYRSPSINDSDLSFNFCHVFKEALSKALFYYYPLAGILVFFSLSINTNV
;
A
#
# COMPACT_ATOMS: atom_id res chain seq x y z
N MET A 1 -12.71 39.81 1.70
CA MET A 1 -12.60 38.77 0.65
C MET A 1 -13.39 37.57 1.13
N ALA A 2 -14.46 37.18 0.42
CA ALA A 2 -15.27 36.03 0.79
C ALA A 2 -14.58 34.75 0.29
N TYR A 3 -14.35 33.79 1.18
CA TYR A 3 -13.79 32.48 0.82
C TYR A 3 -14.91 31.62 0.25
N GLN A 4 -14.76 31.18 -1.00
CA GLN A 4 -15.71 30.27 -1.61
C GLN A 4 -15.36 28.85 -1.16
N THR A 5 -16.11 28.33 -0.18
CA THR A 5 -15.99 26.94 0.26
C THR A 5 -16.75 26.04 -0.69
N PHE A 6 -16.03 25.36 -1.59
CA PHE A 6 -16.58 24.28 -2.39
C PHE A 6 -16.37 22.94 -1.65
N PRO A 7 -17.39 22.07 -1.58
CA PRO A 7 -17.21 20.74 -1.02
C PRO A 7 -16.32 19.90 -1.94
N LEU A 8 -15.29 19.25 -1.37
CA LEU A 8 -14.49 18.26 -2.10
C LEU A 8 -15.32 16.98 -2.24
N MET A 9 -15.70 16.65 -3.46
CA MET A 9 -16.41 15.42 -3.80
C MET A 9 -15.40 14.41 -4.35
N LEU A 10 -15.29 13.25 -3.71
CA LEU A 10 -14.43 12.16 -4.15
C LEU A 10 -15.29 10.92 -4.37
N GLU A 11 -15.20 10.32 -5.55
CA GLU A 11 -15.83 9.04 -5.86
C GLU A 11 -14.77 7.93 -5.77
N MET A 12 -15.00 6.98 -4.86
CA MET A 12 -14.13 5.81 -4.71
C MET A 12 -14.43 4.80 -5.82
N LYS A 13 -13.39 4.38 -6.54
CA LYS A 13 -13.46 3.25 -7.48
C LYS A 13 -13.24 1.93 -6.74
N ASP A 14 -13.54 0.82 -7.43
CA ASP A 14 -13.35 -0.52 -6.92
C ASP A 14 -11.90 -0.80 -6.50
N VAL A 15 -11.77 -1.51 -5.37
CA VAL A 15 -10.48 -1.96 -4.84
C VAL A 15 -10.06 -3.23 -5.58
N VAL A 16 -8.84 -3.24 -6.11
CA VAL A 16 -8.26 -4.38 -6.83
C VAL A 16 -7.02 -4.88 -6.09
N LEU A 17 -7.00 -6.17 -5.75
CA LEU A 17 -5.83 -6.82 -5.18
C LEU A 17 -4.81 -7.14 -6.28
N ILE A 18 -3.62 -6.53 -6.19
CA ILE A 18 -2.54 -6.74 -7.15
C ILE A 18 -1.63 -7.85 -6.65
N LYS A 19 -1.48 -8.90 -7.45
CA LYS A 19 -0.57 -10.00 -7.17
C LYS A 19 0.85 -9.67 -7.65
N PRO A 20 1.90 -10.27 -7.05
CA PRO A 20 3.25 -10.23 -7.59
C PRO A 20 3.28 -10.72 -9.05
N SER A 21 4.17 -10.12 -9.84
CA SER A 21 4.30 -10.42 -11.29
C SER A 21 4.78 -11.85 -11.59
N LYS A 22 5.41 -12.52 -10.62
CA LYS A 22 5.90 -13.90 -10.71
C LYS A 22 5.54 -14.65 -9.43
N SER A 23 5.65 -15.98 -9.47
CA SER A 23 5.50 -16.80 -8.27
C SER A 23 6.57 -16.44 -7.23
N ILE A 24 6.14 -16.44 -5.97
CA ILE A 24 6.98 -16.18 -4.80
C ILE A 24 7.02 -17.46 -3.94
N PRO A 25 8.07 -17.67 -3.16
CA PRO A 25 8.11 -18.77 -2.19
C PRO A 25 6.94 -18.67 -1.22
N SER A 26 6.30 -19.80 -0.94
CA SER A 26 5.35 -19.92 0.16
C SER A 26 6.15 -20.16 1.44
N CYS A 27 6.37 -19.12 2.23
CA CYS A 27 7.09 -19.21 3.50
C CYS A 27 6.46 -18.30 4.56
N ILE A 28 6.69 -18.66 5.82
CA ILE A 28 6.37 -17.83 6.97
C ILE A 28 7.65 -17.09 7.35
N LEU A 29 7.58 -15.77 7.44
CA LEU A 29 8.71 -14.93 7.84
C LEU A 29 8.52 -14.49 9.28
N SER A 30 9.56 -14.63 10.09
CA SER A 30 9.57 -14.07 11.45
C SER A 30 9.94 -12.59 11.41
N LEU A 31 9.22 -11.78 12.16
CA LEU A 31 9.53 -10.37 12.39
C LEU A 31 10.67 -10.23 13.39
N SER A 32 11.42 -9.11 13.33
CA SER A 32 12.48 -8.83 14.29
C SER A 32 11.93 -8.46 15.67
N THR A 33 12.79 -8.38 16.68
CA THR A 33 12.41 -7.92 18.02
C THR A 33 11.90 -6.48 18.02
N ILE A 34 12.35 -5.64 17.09
CA ILE A 34 11.89 -4.26 16.96
C ILE A 34 10.48 -4.25 16.34
N ASP A 35 10.29 -5.00 15.25
CA ASP A 35 9.02 -5.06 14.51
C ASP A 35 7.88 -5.69 15.32
N ASN A 36 8.19 -6.61 16.25
CA ASN A 36 7.20 -7.26 17.12
C ASN A 36 6.68 -6.37 18.27
N ARG A 37 7.16 -5.13 18.41
CA ARG A 37 6.66 -4.26 19.48
C ARG A 37 5.29 -3.70 19.12
N GLU A 38 4.31 -3.91 19.98
CA GLU A 38 2.92 -3.47 19.77
C GLU A 38 2.79 -1.96 19.48
N ILE A 39 3.69 -1.13 20.06
CA ILE A 39 3.72 0.32 19.83
C ILE A 39 3.96 0.71 18.36
N TYR A 40 4.49 -0.19 17.54
CA TYR A 40 4.76 0.05 16.12
C TYR A 40 3.71 -0.59 15.20
N ASN A 41 2.69 -1.24 15.76
CA ASN A 41 1.58 -1.82 15.00
C ASN A 41 0.56 -0.74 14.57
N ASN A 42 1.03 0.26 13.84
CA ASN A 42 0.25 1.38 13.34
C ASN A 42 0.32 1.45 11.81
N LEU A 43 -0.72 1.99 11.19
CA LEU A 43 -0.74 2.23 9.75
C LEU A 43 0.02 3.52 9.40
N ALA A 44 1.16 3.39 8.72
CA ALA A 44 1.84 4.53 8.13
C ALA A 44 1.09 5.01 6.88
N GLN A 45 0.66 6.27 6.86
CA GLN A 45 -0.10 6.85 5.76
C GLN A 45 0.71 7.95 5.07
N THR A 46 0.75 7.92 3.73
CA THR A 46 1.42 8.94 2.91
C THR A 46 0.54 9.35 1.72
N VAL A 47 0.64 10.61 1.30
CA VAL A 47 -0.06 11.15 0.13
C VAL A 47 0.96 11.78 -0.80
N HIS A 48 1.03 11.30 -2.04
CA HIS A 48 1.91 11.83 -3.08
C HIS A 48 1.09 12.59 -4.12
N ILE A 49 1.40 13.87 -4.33
CA ILE A 49 0.68 14.76 -5.26
C ILE A 49 1.54 14.98 -6.50
N TYR A 50 1.03 14.61 -7.66
CA TYR A 50 1.70 14.79 -8.95
C TYR A 50 1.01 15.88 -9.76
N ARG A 51 1.80 16.68 -10.48
CA ARG A 51 1.28 17.69 -11.40
C ARG A 51 0.85 17.01 -12.71
N SER A 52 -0.24 17.50 -13.32
CA SER A 52 -0.65 17.05 -14.66
C SER A 52 0.47 17.30 -15.68
N PRO A 53 0.71 16.37 -16.62
CA PRO A 53 1.58 16.63 -17.77
C PRO A 53 1.06 17.80 -18.60
N SER A 54 1.96 18.49 -19.30
CA SER A 54 1.64 19.67 -20.09
C SER A 54 1.00 19.27 -21.44
N ILE A 55 0.15 20.14 -22.01
CA ILE A 55 -0.58 19.88 -23.28
C ILE A 55 0.37 19.61 -24.46
N ASN A 56 1.64 20.03 -24.37
CA ASN A 56 2.64 19.85 -25.42
C ASN A 56 3.33 18.48 -25.38
N ASP A 57 3.11 17.70 -24.31
CA ASP A 57 3.59 16.32 -24.20
C ASP A 57 2.50 15.40 -24.77
N SER A 58 2.60 15.11 -26.05
CA SER A 58 1.63 14.39 -26.87
C SER A 58 1.53 12.88 -26.55
N ASP A 59 1.41 12.51 -25.29
CA ASP A 59 1.05 11.16 -24.84
C ASP A 59 -0.31 11.19 -24.13
N LEU A 60 -1.33 11.57 -24.90
CA LEU A 60 -2.76 11.65 -24.54
C LEU A 60 -3.37 10.32 -24.05
N SER A 61 -2.58 9.25 -23.93
CA SER A 61 -3.00 7.90 -23.52
C SER A 61 -2.32 7.38 -22.26
N PHE A 62 -1.60 8.23 -21.49
CA PHE A 62 -0.91 7.79 -20.27
C PHE A 62 -1.90 7.42 -19.16
N ASN A 63 -2.23 6.13 -19.05
CA ASN A 63 -3.09 5.61 -18.00
C ASN A 63 -2.25 5.38 -16.72
N PHE A 64 -2.15 6.41 -15.87
CA PHE A 64 -1.44 6.33 -14.58
C PHE A 64 -1.85 5.10 -13.76
N CYS A 65 -3.15 4.77 -13.73
CA CYS A 65 -3.66 3.61 -13.00
C CYS A 65 -3.05 2.29 -13.52
N HIS A 66 -2.92 2.13 -14.84
CA HIS A 66 -2.25 0.97 -15.44
C HIS A 66 -0.77 0.91 -15.03
N VAL A 67 -0.06 2.04 -15.13
CA VAL A 67 1.37 2.13 -14.80
C VAL A 67 1.62 1.78 -13.33
N PHE A 68 0.82 2.33 -12.41
CA PHE A 68 0.94 2.02 -10.98
C PHE A 68 0.64 0.54 -10.69
N LYS A 69 -0.39 -0.05 -11.31
CA LYS A 69 -0.71 -1.48 -11.14
C LYS A 69 0.42 -2.37 -11.63
N GLU A 70 0.97 -2.09 -12.80
CA GLU A 70 2.07 -2.87 -13.38
C GLU A 70 3.36 -2.72 -12.57
N ALA A 71 3.72 -1.49 -12.19
CA ALA A 71 4.89 -1.22 -11.38
C ALA A 71 4.79 -1.87 -9.99
N LEU A 72 3.63 -1.78 -9.34
CA LEU A 72 3.38 -2.45 -8.06
C LEU A 72 3.51 -3.97 -8.18
N SER A 73 2.92 -4.58 -9.21
CA SER A 73 3.05 -6.03 -9.44
C SER A 73 4.51 -6.47 -9.62
N LYS A 74 5.32 -5.68 -10.33
CA LYS A 74 6.76 -5.93 -10.48
C LYS A 74 7.52 -5.74 -9.16
N ALA A 75 7.22 -4.68 -8.41
CA ALA A 75 7.86 -4.39 -7.13
C ALA A 75 7.55 -5.48 -6.08
N LEU A 76 6.31 -5.96 -6.01
CA LEU A 76 5.89 -7.02 -5.11
C LEU A 76 6.60 -8.36 -5.33
N PHE A 77 7.27 -8.57 -6.47
CA PHE A 77 8.13 -9.75 -6.62
C PHE A 77 9.37 -9.67 -5.70
N TYR A 78 9.97 -8.48 -5.58
CA TYR A 78 11.14 -8.24 -4.73
C TYR A 78 10.73 -7.99 -3.27
N TYR A 79 9.63 -7.27 -3.07
CA TYR A 79 9.06 -6.96 -1.75
C TYR A 79 7.86 -7.87 -1.44
N TYR A 80 7.99 -9.16 -1.74
CA TYR A 80 6.92 -10.14 -1.60
C TYR A 80 6.28 -10.25 -0.20
N PRO A 81 6.94 -9.94 0.94
CA PRO A 81 6.28 -9.95 2.24
C PRO A 81 5.10 -8.96 2.31
N LEU A 82 5.11 -7.89 1.51
CA LEU A 82 4.02 -6.90 1.46
C LEU A 82 2.74 -7.44 0.81
N ALA A 83 2.83 -8.51 0.01
CA ALA A 83 1.67 -9.20 -0.55
C ALA A 83 1.16 -10.34 0.36
N GLY A 84 1.81 -10.55 1.51
CA GLY A 84 1.44 -11.56 2.49
C GLY A 84 0.35 -11.09 3.46
N ILE A 85 0.15 -11.89 4.51
CA ILE A 85 -0.79 -11.60 5.60
C ILE A 85 0.02 -11.52 6.89
N LEU A 86 -0.17 -10.43 7.64
CA LEU A 86 0.42 -10.27 8.96
C LEU A 86 -0.44 -11.00 9.99
N VAL A 87 0.15 -11.93 10.75
CA VAL A 87 -0.54 -12.71 11.79
C VAL A 87 0.19 -12.51 13.11
N PHE A 88 -0.51 -12.01 14.12
CA PHE A 88 0.05 -11.84 15.46
C PHE A 88 -0.31 -13.04 16.33
N PHE A 89 0.70 -13.73 16.86
CA PHE A 89 0.50 -14.72 17.92
C PHE A 89 0.63 -14.03 19.27
N SER A 90 -0.50 -13.62 19.85
CA SER A 90 -0.53 -13.23 21.27
C SER A 90 -0.42 -14.49 22.11
N LEU A 91 0.76 -14.77 22.67
CA LEU A 91 0.85 -15.72 23.79
C LEU A 91 0.23 -15.02 25.01
N SER A 92 -1.02 -15.33 25.32
CA SER A 92 -1.57 -15.05 26.64
C SER A 92 -0.82 -15.91 27.65
N ILE A 93 0.25 -15.38 28.23
CA ILE A 93 0.95 -16.05 29.33
C ILE A 93 0.03 -15.95 30.55
N ASN A 94 -0.74 -17.02 30.77
CA ASN A 94 -1.61 -17.17 31.92
C ASN A 94 -0.72 -17.37 33.16
N THR A 95 -0.32 -16.27 33.80
CA THR A 95 0.42 -16.30 35.08
C THR A 95 -0.57 -16.30 36.22
N ASN A 96 -1.10 -17.48 36.54
CA ASN A 96 -1.63 -17.75 37.88
C ASN A 96 -0.57 -18.56 38.62
N VAL A 97 0.18 -17.89 39.49
CA VAL A 97 0.94 -18.48 40.60
C VAL A 97 0.18 -18.17 41.88
#